data_AF-M0A1E0-F1
#
_entry.id   AF-M0A1E0-F1
#
_cell.length_a   1.000
_cell.length_b   1.000
_cell.length_c   1.000
_cell.angle_alpha   90.00
_cell.angle_beta   90.00
_cell.angle_gamma   90.00
#
_symmetry.space_group_name_H-M   'P 1'
#
loop_
_entity.id
_entity.type
_entity.pdbx_description
1 polymer ?
#
loop_
_entity_poly.entity_id
_entity_poly.type
_entity_poly.pdbx_seq_one_letter_code
_entity_poly.pdbx_strand_id
1 'polypeptide(L)'
;MLSHNPEDESKLYTDDIETTETEEARLLTEMKHTHLPLLEDYGFIDWDRDTHEVTKGPEFDEIRPLLEMMINNKDELPDDWL
;
A
#
# COMPACT_ATOMS: atom_id res chain seq x y z
N MET A 1 3.04 33.21 -0.73
CA MET A 1 1.75 32.49 -0.85
C MET A 1 2.02 31.31 -1.76
N LEU A 2 2.06 30.10 -1.20
CA LEU A 2 2.28 28.88 -1.98
C LEU A 2 1.05 28.62 -2.83
N SER A 3 1.20 28.66 -4.16
CA SER A 3 0.20 28.19 -5.10
C SER A 3 0.11 26.68 -4.98
N HIS A 4 -1.05 26.17 -4.56
CA HIS A 4 -1.38 24.74 -4.63
C HIS A 4 -1.34 24.33 -6.11
N ASN A 5 -0.40 23.44 -6.44
CA ASN A 5 -0.38 22.74 -7.71
C ASN A 5 -1.46 21.64 -7.65
N PRO A 6 -2.44 21.62 -8.56
CA PRO A 6 -3.57 20.69 -8.51
C PRO A 6 -3.24 19.26 -9.01
N GLU A 7 -1.99 18.96 -9.36
CA GLU A 7 -1.58 17.66 -9.91
C GLU A 7 -0.98 16.71 -8.84
N ASP A 8 -1.13 17.01 -7.55
CA ASP A 8 -0.48 16.28 -6.45
C ASP A 8 -1.37 15.17 -5.85
N GLU A 9 -2.10 14.42 -6.68
CA GLU A 9 -2.99 13.33 -6.23
C GLU A 9 -2.39 11.92 -6.41
N SER A 10 -1.09 11.80 -6.71
CA SER A 10 -0.41 10.49 -6.81
C SER A 10 0.80 10.31 -5.90
N LYS A 11 1.03 11.22 -4.95
CA LYS A 11 2.04 10.99 -3.92
C LYS A 11 1.57 9.89 -2.98
N LEU A 12 2.19 8.73 -3.13
CA LEU A 12 2.17 7.68 -2.12
C LEU A 12 2.86 8.24 -0.87
N TYR A 13 2.07 8.65 0.12
CA TYR A 13 2.60 9.02 1.43
C TYR A 13 3.06 7.76 2.16
N THR A 14 4.28 7.31 1.88
CA THR A 14 5.05 6.48 2.82
C THR A 14 5.78 7.44 3.74
N ASP A 15 5.48 7.40 5.03
CA ASP A 15 5.74 8.45 6.03
C ASP A 15 7.22 8.88 6.22
N ASP A 16 8.21 8.31 5.52
CA ASP A 16 9.64 8.61 5.74
C ASP A 16 10.60 8.41 4.53
N ILE A 17 10.12 8.33 3.29
CA ILE A 17 11.02 8.10 2.12
C ILE A 17 10.89 9.24 1.11
N GLU A 18 11.90 10.12 1.04
CA GLU A 18 12.13 10.97 -0.14
C GLU A 18 12.38 10.04 -1.34
N THR A 19 11.33 9.75 -2.08
CA THR A 19 11.38 8.83 -3.20
C THR A 19 11.60 9.63 -4.49
N THR A 20 12.55 9.19 -5.32
CA THR A 20 12.73 9.81 -6.65
C THR A 20 11.57 9.46 -7.58
N GLU A 21 11.25 10.29 -8.57
CA GLU A 21 10.21 10.01 -9.58
C GLU A 21 10.39 8.62 -10.24
N THR A 22 11.64 8.17 -10.40
CA THR A 22 11.96 6.84 -10.97
C THR A 22 11.61 5.70 -10.03
N GLU A 23 11.77 5.93 -8.72
CA GLU A 23 11.50 4.93 -7.69
C GLU A 23 10.00 4.85 -7.38
N GLU A 24 9.28 5.98 -7.42
CA GLU A 24 7.81 6.01 -7.38
C GLU A 24 7.21 5.20 -8.53
N ALA A 25 7.71 5.40 -9.76
CA ALA A 25 7.26 4.63 -10.92
C ALA A 25 7.51 3.12 -10.77
N ARG A 26 8.63 2.73 -10.15
CA ARG A 26 8.94 1.32 -9.86
C ARG A 26 7.97 0.74 -8.84
N LEU A 27 7.75 1.42 -7.72
CA LEU A 27 6.82 1.00 -6.67
C LEU A 27 5.40 0.87 -7.19
N LEU A 28 4.93 1.83 -8.01
CA LEU A 28 3.62 1.75 -8.65
C LEU A 28 3.50 0.55 -9.59
N THR A 29 4.56 0.23 -10.32
CA THR A 29 4.60 -0.95 -11.20
C THR A 29 4.50 -2.24 -10.38
N GLU A 30 5.28 -2.36 -9.30
CA GLU A 30 5.24 -3.52 -8.39
C GLU A 30 3.89 -3.67 -7.70
N MET A 31 3.29 -2.58 -7.25
CA MET A 31 1.94 -2.57 -6.68
C MET A 31 0.91 -3.12 -7.67
N LYS A 32 0.91 -2.61 -8.91
CA LYS A 32 -0.10 -2.99 -9.92
C LYS A 32 0.05 -4.41 -10.45
N HIS A 33 1.29 -4.91 -10.54
CA HIS A 33 1.56 -6.19 -11.21
C HIS A 33 1.86 -7.34 -10.25
N THR A 34 2.23 -7.06 -9.01
CA THR A 34 2.64 -8.08 -8.05
C THR A 34 1.76 -8.03 -6.80
N HIS A 35 1.74 -6.91 -6.07
CA HIS A 35 1.18 -6.90 -4.72
C HIS A 35 -0.36 -6.86 -4.71
N LEU A 36 -0.98 -5.93 -5.44
CA LEU A 36 -2.44 -5.83 -5.47
C LEU A 36 -3.10 -7.07 -6.07
N PRO A 37 -2.64 -7.64 -7.21
CA PRO A 37 -3.16 -8.91 -7.70
C PRO A 37 -3.05 -10.04 -6.70
N LEU A 38 -1.93 -10.15 -5.98
CA LEU A 38 -1.74 -11.21 -5.00
C LEU A 38 -2.72 -11.09 -3.82
N LEU A 39 -2.90 -9.88 -3.28
CA LEU A 39 -3.82 -9.64 -2.18
C LEU A 39 -5.30 -9.85 -2.59
N GLU A 40 -5.63 -9.51 -3.83
CA GLU A 40 -6.94 -9.76 -4.45
C GLU A 40 -7.19 -11.27 -4.64
N ASP A 41 -6.19 -12.02 -5.12
CA ASP A 41 -6.26 -13.48 -5.29
C ASP A 41 -6.54 -14.22 -3.96
N TYR A 42 -6.03 -13.70 -2.83
CA TYR A 42 -6.34 -14.22 -1.50
C TYR A 42 -7.66 -13.71 -0.92
N GLY A 43 -8.36 -12.81 -1.61
CA GLY A 43 -9.63 -12.23 -1.16
C GLY A 43 -9.49 -11.22 -0.02
N PHE A 44 -8.27 -10.75 0.28
CA PHE A 44 -8.05 -9.76 1.33
C PHE A 44 -8.47 -8.36 0.89
N ILE A 45 -8.32 -8.06 -0.39
CA ILE A 45 -8.77 -6.79 -0.99
C ILE A 45 -9.67 -7.06 -2.20
N ASP A 46 -10.40 -6.03 -2.61
CA ASP A 46 -11.02 -5.91 -3.93
C ASP A 46 -10.40 -4.69 -4.60
N TRP A 47 -9.79 -4.86 -5.78
CA TRP A 47 -9.07 -3.80 -6.47
C TRP A 47 -9.74 -3.44 -7.80
N ASP A 48 -10.35 -2.25 -7.83
CA ASP A 48 -10.87 -1.68 -9.06
C ASP A 48 -9.71 -1.07 -9.88
N ARG A 49 -9.40 -1.71 -11.00
CA ARG A 49 -8.31 -1.32 -11.91
C ARG A 49 -8.64 -0.09 -12.76
N ASP A 50 -9.93 0.20 -12.94
CA ASP A 50 -10.38 1.33 -13.72
C ASP A 50 -10.30 2.61 -12.88
N THR A 51 -10.77 2.55 -11.63
CA THR A 51 -10.77 3.70 -10.70
C THR A 51 -9.49 3.78 -9.86
N HIS A 52 -8.67 2.73 -9.85
CA HIS A 52 -7.50 2.57 -8.96
C HIS A 52 -7.86 2.57 -7.47
N GLU A 53 -9.09 2.21 -7.12
CA GLU A 53 -9.55 2.11 -5.73
C GLU A 53 -9.32 0.71 -5.17
N VAL A 54 -8.83 0.65 -3.93
CA VAL A 54 -8.65 -0.59 -3.18
C VAL A 54 -9.63 -0.60 -2.01
N THR A 55 -10.45 -1.64 -1.92
CA THR A 55 -11.41 -1.83 -0.84
C THR A 55 -11.19 -3.17 -0.14
N LYS A 56 -11.93 -3.41 0.95
CA LYS A 56 -11.81 -4.66 1.71
C LYS A 56 -12.45 -5.81 0.93
N GLY A 57 -11.68 -6.88 0.75
CA GLY A 57 -12.18 -8.12 0.19
C GLY A 57 -12.96 -8.95 1.23
N PRO A 58 -13.60 -10.04 0.79
CA PRO A 58 -14.41 -10.89 1.65
C PRO A 58 -13.64 -11.55 2.80
N GLU A 59 -12.34 -11.80 2.62
CA GLU A 59 -11.46 -12.47 3.60
C GLU A 59 -10.62 -11.46 4.42
N PHE A 60 -10.92 -10.16 4.33
CA PHE A 60 -10.15 -9.12 5.00
C PHE A 60 -10.06 -9.32 6.53
N ASP A 61 -11.16 -9.75 7.16
CA ASP A 61 -11.21 -9.91 8.61
C ASP A 61 -10.38 -11.13 9.10
N GLU A 62 -10.01 -12.07 8.22
CA GLU A 62 -9.16 -13.21 8.58
C GLU A 62 -7.70 -12.80 8.78
N ILE A 63 -7.18 -11.90 7.92
CA ILE A 63 -5.78 -11.44 8.00
C ILE A 63 -5.60 -10.28 8.99
N ARG A 64 -6.66 -9.51 9.24
CA ARG A 64 -6.65 -8.30 10.06
C ARG A 64 -6.04 -8.50 11.47
N PRO A 65 -6.40 -9.53 12.27
CA PRO A 65 -5.84 -9.70 13.61
C PRO A 65 -4.31 -9.88 13.60
N LEU A 66 -3.78 -10.56 12.59
CA LEU A 66 -2.33 -10.73 12.42
C LEU A 66 -1.65 -9.39 12.14
N LEU A 67 -2.21 -8.60 11.22
CA LEU A 67 -1.68 -7.27 10.88
C LEU A 67 -1.74 -6.32 12.08
N GLU A 68 -2.85 -6.31 12.82
CA GLU A 68 -2.99 -5.51 14.04
C GLU A 68 -1.96 -5.92 15.09
N MET A 69 -1.72 -7.22 15.28
CA MET A 69 -0.68 -7.72 16.18
C MET A 69 0.71 -7.25 15.73
N MET A 70 1.04 -7.34 14.44
CA MET A 70 2.35 -6.88 13.93
C MET A 70 2.56 -5.39 14.15
N ILE A 71 1.54 -4.57 13.87
CA ILE A 71 1.59 -3.12 14.09
C ILE A 71 1.78 -2.79 15.58
N ASN A 72 1.03 -3.46 16.45
CA ASN A 72 1.10 -3.23 17.90
C ASN A 72 2.44 -3.63 18.52
N ASN A 73 3.20 -4.52 17.87
CA ASN A 73 4.49 -5.02 18.35
C ASN A 73 5.64 -4.65 17.39
N LYS A 74 5.50 -3.54 16.63
CA LYS A 74 6.45 -3.15 15.58
C LYS A 74 7.91 -3.08 16.06
N ASP A 75 8.13 -2.62 17.30
CA ASP A 75 9.46 -2.49 17.92
C ASP A 75 10.10 -3.84 18.29
N GLU A 76 9.33 -4.92 18.27
CA GLU A 76 9.77 -6.29 18.58
C GLU A 76 9.84 -7.19 17.34
N LEU A 77 9.49 -6.67 16.16
CA LEU A 77 9.59 -7.42 14.92
C LEU A 77 11.06 -7.58 14.49
N PRO A 78 11.43 -8.72 13.88
CA PRO A 78 12.75 -8.89 13.27
C PRO A 78 13.04 -7.78 12.25
N ASP A 79 14.27 -7.27 12.24
CA ASP A 79 14.70 -6.25 11.27
C ASP A 79 14.49 -6.70 9.81
N ASP A 80 14.56 -8.01 9.53
CA ASP A 80 14.36 -8.58 8.19
C ASP A 80 12.89 -8.55 7.70
N TRP A 81 11.95 -8.11 8.54
CA TRP A 81 10.53 -7.99 8.20
C TRP A 81 10.08 -6.54 7.99
N LEU A 82 10.95 -5.56 8.29
CA LEU A 82 10.74 -4.13 8.10
C LEU A 82 11.46 -3.64 6.83
#